data_AF-A0A1C3UPS0-F1
#
_entry.id   AF-A0A1C3UPS0-F1
#
_cell.length_a   1.000
_cell.length_b   1.000
_cell.length_c   1.000
_cell.angle_alpha   90.00
_cell.angle_beta   90.00
_cell.angle_gamma   90.00
#
_symmetry.space_group_name_H-M   'P 1'
#
loop_
_entity.id
_entity.type
_entity.pdbx_description
1 polymer ?
#
loop_
_entity_poly.entity_id
_entity_poly.type
_entity_poly.pdbx_seq_one_letter_code
_entity_poly.pdbx_strand_id
1 'polypeptide(L)'
;MRCLVVADLHYSLPQLDWLVSAAPQFDLVIFAGDALDIGSIVDFRAQIVVVKKYLALLAATTRVILCSGNHDLDERNAEGEKISRWISEVRELGIACDGDGLTVGDTLFTVCPWWDGPQVKQRLIEQLRDAAAVRPQRWIWAHHAPPADSPTSWGGKRFFGDVELVQWIMQYQPSMVISGHVHQSPFISNGSWFDRLGQTWVFNTGLQPGRPPTCIVLDLDADKAFWLAAGAAQWIDLNAPLRRPAAPIEAPPDWLTFLDRIADQSRAKPQPAAG
;
A
#
# COMPACT_ATOMS: atom_id res chain seq x y z
N MET A 1 -10.17 13.57 -4.36
CA MET A 1 -8.89 13.09 -3.84
C MET A 1 -8.48 11.82 -4.57
N ARG A 2 -7.31 11.84 -5.19
CA ARG A 2 -6.69 10.68 -5.84
C ARG A 2 -5.51 10.16 -5.03
N CYS A 3 -5.55 8.89 -4.66
CA CYS A 3 -4.49 8.23 -3.91
C CYS A 3 -3.75 7.23 -4.80
N LEU A 4 -2.41 7.28 -4.80
CA LEU A 4 -1.58 6.23 -5.38
C LEU A 4 -1.18 5.23 -4.30
N VAL A 5 -1.49 3.96 -4.50
CA VAL A 5 -1.21 2.87 -3.57
C VAL A 5 -0.15 1.96 -4.17
N VAL A 6 0.91 1.70 -3.39
CA VAL A 6 1.94 0.70 -3.66
C VAL A 6 2.17 -0.15 -2.42
N ALA A 7 2.69 -1.35 -2.60
CA ALA A 7 3.19 -2.22 -1.53
C ALA A 7 4.26 -3.16 -2.11
N ASP A 8 5.00 -3.83 -1.23
CA ASP A 8 5.94 -4.89 -1.60
C ASP A 8 7.01 -4.41 -2.61
N LEU A 9 7.43 -3.13 -2.55
CA LEU A 9 8.48 -2.65 -3.46
C LEU A 9 9.81 -3.33 -3.17
N HIS A 10 10.00 -3.89 -1.97
CA HIS A 10 11.15 -4.70 -1.60
C HIS A 10 12.48 -4.07 -2.03
N TYR A 11 12.68 -2.82 -1.60
CA TYR A 11 13.90 -2.07 -1.90
C TYR A 11 14.24 -1.93 -3.40
N SER A 12 13.26 -2.07 -4.29
CA SER A 12 13.44 -1.88 -5.73
C SER A 12 13.64 -0.40 -6.06
N LEU A 13 14.90 0.03 -6.18
CA LEU A 13 15.25 1.41 -6.54
C LEU A 13 14.55 1.90 -7.83
N PRO A 14 14.45 1.11 -8.91
CA PRO A 14 13.72 1.55 -10.11
C PRO A 14 12.22 1.82 -9.86
N GLN A 15 11.59 1.07 -8.95
CA GLN A 15 10.19 1.30 -8.58
C GLN A 15 10.04 2.50 -7.64
N LEU A 16 11.00 2.72 -6.73
CA LEU A 16 11.05 3.92 -5.88
C LEU A 16 11.27 5.19 -6.70
N ASP A 17 12.17 5.17 -7.70
CA ASP A 17 12.39 6.26 -8.65
C ASP A 17 11.12 6.58 -9.45
N TRP A 18 10.41 5.54 -9.89
CA TRP A 18 9.11 5.71 -10.54
C TRP A 18 8.08 6.34 -9.61
N LEU A 19 8.00 5.88 -8.36
CA LEU A 19 7.05 6.39 -7.39
C LEU A 19 7.25 7.88 -7.13
N VAL A 20 8.50 8.33 -6.97
CA VAL A 20 8.83 9.77 -6.85
C VAL A 20 8.40 10.55 -8.09
N SER A 21 8.58 9.99 -9.27
CA SER A 21 8.19 10.63 -10.53
C SER A 21 6.66 10.70 -10.71
N ALA A 22 5.92 9.71 -10.19
CA ALA A 22 4.47 9.62 -10.28
C ALA A 22 3.74 10.47 -9.22
N ALA A 23 4.33 10.61 -8.03
CA ALA A 23 3.75 11.27 -6.86
C ALA A 23 3.13 12.66 -7.10
N PRO A 24 3.69 13.57 -7.92
CA PRO A 24 3.09 14.89 -8.17
C PRO A 24 1.67 14.86 -8.76
N GLN A 25 1.22 13.73 -9.32
CA GLN A 25 -0.12 13.59 -9.89
C GLN A 25 -1.20 13.24 -8.87
N PHE A 26 -0.82 12.94 -7.62
CA PHE A 26 -1.70 12.40 -6.58
C PHE A 26 -1.72 13.29 -5.34
N ASP A 27 -2.87 13.33 -4.68
CA ASP A 27 -3.07 14.08 -3.45
C ASP A 27 -2.46 13.37 -2.22
N LEU A 28 -2.26 12.06 -2.35
CA LEU A 28 -1.76 11.16 -1.31
C LEU A 28 -1.08 9.93 -1.94
N VAL A 29 0.07 9.53 -1.40
CA VAL A 29 0.71 8.23 -1.65
C VAL A 29 0.52 7.33 -0.42
N ILE A 30 0.06 6.11 -0.62
CA ILE A 30 -0.09 5.09 0.42
C ILE A 30 0.88 3.96 0.11
N PHE A 31 1.85 3.76 0.99
CA PHE A 31 2.77 2.64 0.95
C PHE A 31 2.29 1.59 1.95
N ALA A 32 1.63 0.54 1.47
CA ALA A 32 0.97 -0.49 2.26
C ALA A 32 1.92 -1.64 2.63
N GLY A 33 3.10 -1.32 3.17
CA GLY A 33 4.08 -2.27 3.71
C GLY A 33 5.14 -2.76 2.73
N ASP A 34 6.17 -3.33 3.32
CA ASP A 34 7.32 -3.97 2.69
C ASP A 34 8.08 -3.02 1.75
N ALA A 35 8.53 -1.90 2.33
CA ALA A 35 9.43 -0.96 1.66
C ALA A 35 10.85 -1.51 1.57
N LEU A 36 11.26 -2.34 2.54
CA LEU A 36 12.55 -3.02 2.60
C LEU A 36 12.49 -4.45 2.06
N ASP A 37 13.67 -5.02 1.81
CA ASP A 37 13.83 -6.41 1.41
C ASP A 37 14.81 -7.15 2.33
N ILE A 38 14.28 -8.01 3.19
CA ILE A 38 15.08 -8.88 4.07
C ILE A 38 15.91 -9.93 3.29
N GLY A 39 15.52 -10.21 2.03
CA GLY A 39 16.22 -11.15 1.15
C GLY A 39 17.34 -10.50 0.32
N SER A 40 17.47 -9.18 0.36
CA SER A 40 18.48 -8.44 -0.41
C SER A 40 19.88 -8.63 0.16
N ILE A 41 20.88 -8.59 -0.73
CA ILE A 41 22.30 -8.57 -0.35
C ILE A 41 22.72 -7.23 0.29
N VAL A 42 21.92 -6.18 0.12
CA VAL A 42 22.19 -4.85 0.67
C VAL A 42 21.84 -4.88 2.15
N ASP A 43 22.77 -4.41 2.98
CA ASP A 43 22.57 -4.32 4.43
C ASP A 43 21.26 -3.62 4.78
N PHE A 44 20.52 -4.19 5.72
CA PHE A 44 19.19 -3.73 6.11
C PHE A 44 19.18 -2.26 6.57
N ARG A 45 20.21 -1.81 7.29
CA ARG A 45 20.31 -0.40 7.73
C ARG A 45 20.66 0.52 6.57
N ALA A 46 21.47 0.06 5.62
CA ALA A 46 21.71 0.80 4.39
C ALA A 46 20.41 0.98 3.58
N GLN A 47 19.57 -0.06 3.52
CA GLN A 47 18.25 0.05 2.88
C GLN A 47 17.38 1.11 3.55
N ILE A 48 17.27 1.10 4.89
CA ILE A 48 16.53 2.12 5.66
C ILE A 48 17.00 3.53 5.31
N VAL A 49 18.31 3.78 5.27
CA VAL A 49 18.86 5.11 4.94
C VAL A 49 18.42 5.55 3.54
N VAL A 50 18.46 4.66 2.55
CA VAL A 50 18.08 4.98 1.18
C VAL A 50 16.57 5.17 1.05
N VAL A 51 15.75 4.29 1.63
CA VAL A 51 14.29 4.41 1.61
C VAL A 51 13.83 5.68 2.31
N LYS A 52 14.42 6.06 3.45
CA LYS A 52 14.13 7.35 4.11
C LYS A 52 14.41 8.56 3.20
N LYS A 53 15.42 8.49 2.32
CA LYS A 53 15.66 9.56 1.33
C LYS A 53 14.55 9.63 0.27
N TYR A 54 14.10 8.48 -0.25
CA TYR A 54 12.96 8.44 -1.16
C TYR A 54 11.68 8.96 -0.50
N LEU A 55 11.40 8.55 0.73
CA LEU A 55 10.27 9.03 1.50
C LEU A 55 10.31 10.54 1.73
N ALA A 56 11.49 11.13 1.99
CA ALA A 56 11.64 12.58 2.10
C ALA A 56 11.33 13.31 0.77
N LEU A 57 11.74 12.75 -0.37
CA LEU A 57 11.40 13.29 -1.69
C LEU A 57 9.89 13.23 -1.96
N LEU A 58 9.24 12.13 -1.57
CA LEU A 58 7.78 11.99 -1.67
C LEU A 58 7.05 13.00 -0.78
N ALA A 59 7.44 13.11 0.49
CA ALA A 59 6.83 14.02 1.45
C ALA A 59 7.01 15.50 1.09
N ALA A 60 8.09 15.85 0.36
CA ALA A 60 8.28 17.19 -0.19
C ALA A 60 7.31 17.52 -1.34
N THR A 61 6.68 16.51 -1.94
CA THR A 61 5.84 16.63 -3.15
C THR A 61 4.35 16.47 -2.84
N THR A 62 4.00 15.51 -2.00
CA THR A 62 2.61 15.17 -1.68
C THR A 62 2.51 14.55 -0.27
N ARG A 63 1.30 14.28 0.20
CA ARG A 63 1.09 13.57 1.48
C ARG A 63 1.51 12.11 1.32
N VAL A 64 2.05 11.53 2.39
CA VAL A 64 2.49 10.14 2.39
C VAL A 64 1.96 9.42 3.62
N ILE A 65 1.48 8.21 3.41
CA ILE A 65 1.25 7.19 4.43
C ILE A 65 2.25 6.06 4.23
N LEU A 66 2.88 5.60 5.31
CA LEU A 66 3.73 4.41 5.33
C LEU A 66 3.24 3.44 6.42
N CYS A 67 2.62 2.35 5.99
CA CYS A 67 2.31 1.19 6.81
C CYS A 67 3.52 0.25 6.80
N SER A 68 3.87 -0.35 7.94
CA SER A 68 4.86 -1.42 7.98
C SER A 68 4.32 -2.73 7.42
N GLY A 69 5.23 -3.52 6.83
CA GLY A 69 5.03 -4.94 6.57
C GLY A 69 6.06 -5.82 7.29
N ASN A 70 6.04 -7.12 7.02
CA ASN A 70 6.93 -8.07 7.71
C ASN A 70 8.41 -7.93 7.31
N HIS A 71 8.73 -7.23 6.22
CA HIS A 71 10.10 -6.94 5.79
C HIS A 71 10.64 -5.67 6.44
N ASP A 72 9.83 -4.87 7.13
CA ASP A 72 10.23 -3.57 7.65
C ASP A 72 10.70 -3.60 9.12
N LEU A 73 10.79 -4.77 9.76
CA LEU A 73 11.04 -4.90 11.20
C LEU A 73 12.54 -4.84 11.53
N ASP A 74 13.00 -3.75 12.17
CA ASP A 74 14.42 -3.45 12.43
C ASP A 74 14.87 -3.66 13.89
N GLU A 75 13.93 -3.84 14.82
CA GLU A 75 14.23 -3.94 16.25
C GLU A 75 13.32 -4.95 16.97
N ARG A 76 13.66 -5.28 18.22
CA ARG A 76 12.74 -5.92 19.17
C ARG A 76 12.44 -4.98 20.34
N ASN A 77 11.18 -4.92 20.75
CA ASN A 77 10.80 -4.18 21.96
C ASN A 77 11.21 -4.93 23.26
N ALA A 78 10.89 -4.34 24.42
CA ALA A 78 11.24 -4.91 25.72
C ALA A 78 10.62 -6.30 25.97
N GLU A 79 9.47 -6.56 25.35
CA GLU A 79 8.72 -7.83 25.40
C GLU A 79 9.23 -8.85 24.37
N GLY A 80 10.19 -8.45 23.52
CA GLY A 80 10.82 -9.29 22.52
C GLY A 80 10.09 -9.37 21.18
N GLU A 81 8.97 -8.67 20.98
CA GLU A 81 8.28 -8.59 19.69
C GLU A 81 9.12 -7.82 18.68
N LYS A 82 9.18 -8.30 17.44
CA LYS A 82 9.77 -7.52 16.34
C LYS A 82 8.90 -6.30 16.01
N ILE A 83 9.53 -5.15 15.82
CA ILE A 83 8.89 -3.87 15.50
C ILE A 83 9.64 -3.11 14.41
N SER A 84 8.96 -2.19 13.73
CA SER A 84 9.54 -1.21 12.80
C SER A 84 9.83 0.12 13.49
N ARG A 85 10.87 0.19 14.32
CA ARG A 85 11.30 1.43 14.98
C ARG A 85 11.61 2.51 13.96
N TRP A 86 12.27 2.18 12.84
CA TRP A 86 12.64 3.18 11.83
C TRP A 86 11.43 3.85 11.16
N ILE A 87 10.29 3.16 11.05
CA ILE A 87 9.05 3.73 10.49
C ILE A 87 8.51 4.81 11.42
N SER A 88 8.63 4.65 12.74
CA SER A 88 8.22 5.72 13.67
C SER A 88 9.02 7.01 13.50
N GLU A 89 10.27 6.92 13.03
CA GLU A 89 11.13 8.08 12.77
C GLU A 89 10.69 8.87 11.52
N VAL A 90 9.94 8.26 10.58
CA VAL A 90 9.52 8.97 9.35
C VAL A 90 8.46 10.04 9.65
N ARG A 91 7.86 10.01 10.84
CA ARG A 91 6.96 11.05 11.33
C ARG A 91 7.64 12.43 11.38
N GLU A 92 8.96 12.47 11.57
CA GLU A 92 9.75 13.71 11.50
C GLU A 92 9.73 14.34 10.10
N LEU A 93 9.43 13.56 9.06
CA LEU A 93 9.26 14.02 7.68
C LEU A 93 7.81 14.46 7.39
N GLY A 94 6.91 14.44 8.38
CA GLY A 94 5.49 14.72 8.20
C GLY A 94 4.71 13.57 7.56
N ILE A 95 5.27 12.36 7.56
CA ILE A 95 4.63 11.15 7.03
C ILE A 95 3.76 10.52 8.11
N ALA A 96 2.51 10.21 7.78
CA ALA A 96 1.66 9.42 8.67
C ALA A 96 2.10 7.95 8.61
N CYS A 97 2.38 7.36 9.76
CA CYS A 97 2.92 6.00 9.82
C CYS A 97 2.20 5.15 10.87
N ASP A 98 2.66 3.92 11.06
CA ASP A 98 2.19 2.99 12.08
C ASP A 98 1.65 3.64 13.37
N GLY A 99 0.40 3.32 13.69
CA GLY A 99 -0.29 3.84 14.88
C GLY A 99 -0.98 5.20 14.66
N ASP A 100 -0.73 5.88 13.55
CA ASP A 100 -1.33 7.19 13.27
C ASP A 100 -2.72 7.08 12.62
N GLY A 101 -3.47 8.18 12.74
CA GLY A 101 -4.63 8.48 11.92
C GLY A 101 -4.37 9.76 11.12
N LEU A 102 -4.70 9.76 9.83
CA LEU A 102 -4.61 10.94 8.96
C LEU A 102 -5.99 11.26 8.39
N THR A 103 -6.50 12.46 8.63
CA THR A 103 -7.75 12.93 8.03
C THR A 103 -7.44 13.84 6.84
N VAL A 104 -8.02 13.53 5.68
CA VAL A 104 -7.97 14.39 4.49
C VAL A 104 -9.39 14.58 3.96
N GLY A 105 -9.90 15.82 4.04
CA GLY A 105 -11.32 16.08 3.81
C GLY A 105 -12.18 15.24 4.76
N ASP A 106 -13.15 14.52 4.20
CA ASP A 106 -14.07 13.67 4.98
C ASP A 106 -13.60 12.20 5.12
N THR A 107 -12.34 11.92 4.74
CA THR A 107 -11.76 10.58 4.78
C THR A 107 -10.74 10.47 5.91
N LEU A 108 -10.98 9.53 6.84
CA LEU A 108 -10.01 9.11 7.84
C LEU A 108 -9.22 7.90 7.31
N PHE A 109 -7.90 8.02 7.32
CA PHE A 109 -6.98 6.91 7.10
C PHE A 109 -6.41 6.45 8.44
N THR A 110 -6.45 5.15 8.70
CA THR A 110 -5.78 4.53 9.86
C THR A 110 -4.63 3.67 9.37
N VAL A 111 -3.43 3.89 9.93
CA VAL A 111 -2.22 3.17 9.54
C VAL A 111 -1.96 2.07 10.55
N CYS A 112 -2.22 0.83 10.15
CA CYS A 112 -2.19 -0.33 11.03
C CYS A 112 -0.80 -0.98 11.00
N PRO A 113 -0.02 -0.97 12.10
CA PRO A 113 1.30 -1.60 12.10
C PRO A 113 1.23 -3.10 11.86
N TRP A 114 2.26 -3.66 11.23
CA TRP A 114 2.55 -5.09 11.34
C TRP A 114 2.79 -5.47 12.80
N TRP A 115 2.19 -6.57 13.27
CA TRP A 115 2.39 -7.09 14.62
C TRP A 115 3.08 -8.46 14.59
N ASP A 116 4.11 -8.61 15.40
CA ASP A 116 4.79 -9.90 15.66
C ASP A 116 4.19 -10.62 16.88
N GLY A 117 3.49 -9.89 17.76
CA GLY A 117 2.98 -10.42 19.01
C GLY A 117 1.75 -9.69 19.58
N PRO A 118 1.34 -10.03 20.81
CA PRO A 118 0.11 -9.56 21.41
C PRO A 118 0.12 -8.08 21.82
N GLN A 119 1.26 -7.47 22.14
CA GLN A 119 1.29 -6.08 22.61
C GLN A 119 1.12 -5.08 21.45
N VAL A 120 1.76 -5.28 20.31
CA VAL A 120 1.48 -4.46 19.11
C VAL A 120 0.04 -4.69 18.64
N LYS A 121 -0.43 -5.94 18.61
CA LYS A 121 -1.82 -6.27 18.25
C LYS A 121 -2.82 -5.55 19.15
N GLN A 122 -2.60 -5.53 20.47
CA GLN A 122 -3.49 -4.87 21.42
C GLN A 122 -3.55 -3.35 21.18
N ARG A 123 -2.40 -2.71 20.89
CA ARG A 123 -2.35 -1.28 20.53
C ARG A 123 -3.11 -0.98 19.23
N LEU A 124 -3.02 -1.86 18.23
CA LEU A 124 -3.80 -1.75 17.00
C LEU A 124 -5.32 -1.88 17.29
N ILE A 125 -5.73 -2.82 18.15
CA ILE A 125 -7.15 -2.95 18.55
C ILE A 125 -7.66 -1.67 19.21
N GLU A 126 -6.85 -1.05 20.07
CA GLU A 126 -7.18 0.22 20.72
C GLU A 126 -7.27 1.37 19.70
N GLN A 127 -6.31 1.48 18.78
CA GLN A 127 -6.32 2.44 17.69
C GLN A 127 -7.60 2.33 16.84
N LEU A 128 -7.99 1.11 16.45
CA LEU A 128 -9.22 0.88 15.67
C LEU A 128 -10.48 1.25 16.46
N ARG A 129 -10.53 0.91 17.76
CA ARG A 129 -11.65 1.28 18.62
C ARG A 129 -11.82 2.79 18.72
N ASP A 130 -10.72 3.51 18.93
CA ASP A 130 -10.73 4.95 19.09
C ASP A 130 -11.12 5.65 17.77
N ALA A 131 -10.58 5.20 16.65
CA ALA A 131 -10.95 5.70 15.32
C ALA A 131 -12.42 5.43 14.99
N ALA A 132 -12.96 4.26 15.36
CA ALA A 132 -14.39 3.95 15.17
C ALA A 132 -15.31 4.89 15.96
N ALA A 133 -14.88 5.34 17.15
CA ALA A 133 -15.66 6.27 17.98
C ALA A 133 -15.85 7.64 17.30
N VAL A 134 -14.94 8.04 16.41
CA VAL A 134 -15.02 9.30 15.64
C VAL A 134 -16.10 9.26 14.56
N ARG A 135 -16.57 8.06 14.15
CA ARG A 135 -17.58 7.85 13.10
C ARG A 135 -17.28 8.63 11.80
N PRO A 136 -16.11 8.42 11.19
CA PRO A 136 -15.75 9.10 9.95
C PRO A 136 -16.73 8.77 8.82
N GLN A 137 -16.95 9.72 7.91
CA GLN A 137 -17.80 9.52 6.74
C GLN A 137 -17.23 8.44 5.80
N ARG A 138 -15.91 8.48 5.58
CA ARG A 138 -15.17 7.43 4.88
C ARG A 138 -13.98 7.01 5.73
N TRP A 139 -13.84 5.70 5.96
CA TRP A 139 -12.75 5.14 6.77
C TRP A 139 -11.93 4.14 5.95
N ILE A 140 -10.63 4.37 5.84
CA ILE A 140 -9.73 3.53 5.06
C ILE A 140 -8.59 3.04 5.96
N TRP A 141 -8.31 1.74 5.93
CA TRP A 141 -7.17 1.16 6.64
C TRP A 141 -6.04 0.88 5.66
N ALA A 142 -4.82 1.28 6.00
CA ALA A 142 -3.61 0.72 5.42
C ALA A 142 -3.13 -0.39 6.35
N HIS A 143 -3.11 -1.62 5.86
CA HIS A 143 -2.81 -2.81 6.65
C HIS A 143 -2.14 -3.86 5.75
N HIS A 144 -0.86 -4.13 5.97
CA HIS A 144 -0.06 -4.88 5.00
C HIS A 144 -0.59 -6.30 4.70
N ALA A 145 -0.94 -7.08 5.72
CA ALA A 145 -1.52 -8.41 5.51
C ALA A 145 -2.99 -8.31 5.02
N PRO A 146 -3.38 -8.96 3.89
CA PRO A 146 -4.76 -8.98 3.44
C PRO A 146 -5.64 -9.88 4.33
N PRO A 147 -6.97 -9.78 4.27
CA PRO A 147 -7.86 -10.63 5.07
C PRO A 147 -7.76 -12.10 4.66
N ALA A 148 -7.87 -13.00 5.63
CA ALA A 148 -7.96 -14.45 5.40
C ALA A 148 -9.20 -14.82 4.57
N ASP A 149 -9.13 -15.99 3.92
CA ASP A 149 -10.22 -16.61 3.15
C ASP A 149 -10.86 -15.70 2.08
N SER A 150 -10.05 -14.79 1.52
CA SER A 150 -10.44 -13.87 0.44
C SER A 150 -9.56 -14.09 -0.79
N PRO A 151 -10.07 -13.91 -2.03
CA PRO A 151 -9.24 -13.90 -3.23
C PRO A 151 -8.04 -12.95 -3.16
N THR A 152 -8.07 -11.91 -2.32
CA THR A 152 -6.93 -11.00 -2.08
C THR A 152 -5.81 -11.61 -1.27
N SER A 153 -6.00 -12.79 -0.67
CA SER A 153 -4.97 -13.52 0.07
C SER A 153 -4.74 -14.93 -0.47
N TRP A 154 -5.29 -15.25 -1.64
CA TRP A 154 -5.14 -16.55 -2.27
C TRP A 154 -3.74 -16.73 -2.85
N GLY A 155 -3.02 -17.76 -2.39
CA GLY A 155 -1.68 -18.09 -2.85
C GLY A 155 -1.60 -19.23 -3.87
N GLY A 156 -2.74 -19.70 -4.40
CA GLY A 156 -2.81 -20.77 -5.42
C GLY A 156 -3.08 -22.16 -4.86
N LYS A 157 -2.82 -22.38 -3.57
CA LYS A 157 -3.12 -23.65 -2.86
C LYS A 157 -3.86 -23.45 -1.55
N ARG A 158 -3.60 -22.33 -0.87
CA ARG A 158 -4.22 -21.93 0.39
C ARG A 158 -4.25 -20.40 0.48
N PHE A 159 -4.99 -19.89 1.46
CA PHE A 159 -4.98 -18.48 1.82
C PHE A 159 -3.84 -18.17 2.78
N PHE A 160 -3.27 -16.97 2.66
CA PHE A 160 -2.17 -16.43 3.47
C PHE A 160 -2.56 -15.10 4.12
N GLY A 161 -3.86 -14.89 4.33
CA GLY A 161 -4.38 -13.66 4.93
C GLY A 161 -4.49 -13.76 6.45
N ASP A 162 -4.72 -12.62 7.07
CA ASP A 162 -4.93 -12.51 8.51
C ASP A 162 -6.39 -12.74 8.91
N VAL A 163 -6.58 -13.63 9.88
CA VAL A 163 -7.89 -14.01 10.43
C VAL A 163 -8.43 -12.93 11.37
N GLU A 164 -7.55 -12.22 12.10
CA GLU A 164 -7.94 -11.17 13.02
C GLU A 164 -8.52 -9.96 12.27
N LEU A 165 -7.88 -9.58 11.16
CA LEU A 165 -8.37 -8.56 10.25
C LEU A 165 -9.80 -8.84 9.77
N VAL A 166 -10.15 -10.10 9.46
CA VAL A 166 -11.54 -10.45 9.07
C VAL A 166 -12.52 -10.07 10.19
N GLN A 167 -12.18 -10.38 11.44
CA GLN A 167 -13.04 -10.06 12.59
C GLN A 167 -13.17 -8.54 12.76
N TRP A 168 -12.07 -7.80 12.67
CA TRP A 168 -12.09 -6.34 12.78
C TRP A 168 -12.87 -5.68 11.65
N ILE A 169 -12.71 -6.16 10.41
CA ILE A 169 -13.50 -5.68 9.27
C ILE A 169 -15.00 -5.92 9.52
N MET A 170 -15.39 -7.12 9.94
CA MET A 170 -16.81 -7.42 10.20
C MET A 170 -17.38 -6.62 11.36
N GLN A 171 -16.57 -6.32 12.37
CA GLN A 171 -16.98 -5.52 13.52
C GLN A 171 -17.13 -4.03 13.17
N TYR A 172 -16.16 -3.46 12.46
CA TYR A 172 -16.04 -2.00 12.28
C TYR A 172 -16.51 -1.50 10.92
N GLN A 173 -16.55 -2.38 9.91
CA GLN A 173 -16.99 -2.09 8.54
C GLN A 173 -16.37 -0.80 7.96
N PRO A 174 -15.03 -0.66 7.92
CA PRO A 174 -14.41 0.48 7.24
C PRO A 174 -14.81 0.46 5.76
N SER A 175 -14.74 1.61 5.09
CA SER A 175 -15.05 1.69 3.67
C SER A 175 -14.08 0.83 2.85
N MET A 176 -12.79 0.85 3.21
CA MET A 176 -11.74 0.11 2.50
C MET A 176 -10.64 -0.40 3.42
N VAL A 177 -10.02 -1.53 3.05
CA VAL A 177 -8.73 -2.00 3.58
C VAL A 177 -7.75 -2.20 2.43
N ILE A 178 -6.56 -1.62 2.55
CA ILE A 178 -5.52 -1.62 1.54
C ILE A 178 -4.34 -2.45 2.04
N SER A 179 -3.95 -3.46 1.25
CA SER A 179 -2.96 -4.48 1.63
C SER A 179 -1.96 -4.78 0.51
N GLY A 180 -0.94 -5.58 0.86
CA GLY A 180 0.05 -6.19 -0.04
C GLY A 180 0.26 -7.67 0.35
N HIS A 181 1.50 -8.06 0.66
CA HIS A 181 1.93 -9.31 1.30
C HIS A 181 1.77 -10.58 0.46
N VAL A 182 0.58 -10.84 -0.09
CA VAL A 182 0.31 -12.04 -0.92
C VAL A 182 0.50 -11.69 -2.39
N HIS A 183 1.76 -11.65 -2.80
CA HIS A 183 2.27 -11.17 -4.09
C HIS A 183 1.50 -11.65 -5.31
N GLN A 184 1.20 -12.95 -5.36
CA GLN A 184 0.62 -13.60 -6.52
C GLN A 184 -0.89 -13.49 -6.63
N SER A 185 -1.60 -13.05 -5.58
CA SER A 185 -3.07 -13.10 -5.53
C SER A 185 -3.75 -12.47 -6.75
N PRO A 186 -3.36 -11.28 -7.25
CA PRO A 186 -3.99 -10.71 -8.45
C PRO A 186 -3.75 -11.46 -9.75
N PHE A 187 -2.73 -12.32 -9.81
CA PHE A 187 -2.18 -12.85 -11.06
C PHE A 187 -2.51 -14.33 -11.32
N ILE A 188 -3.16 -15.00 -10.38
CA ILE A 188 -3.44 -16.43 -10.45
C ILE A 188 -4.95 -16.72 -10.43
N SER A 189 -5.32 -17.87 -10.98
CA SER A 189 -6.72 -18.34 -10.95
C SER A 189 -7.26 -18.38 -9.53
N ASN A 190 -8.51 -17.92 -9.37
CA ASN A 190 -9.24 -17.77 -8.10
C ASN A 190 -8.68 -16.71 -7.14
N GLY A 191 -7.57 -16.07 -7.46
CA GLY A 191 -7.09 -14.88 -6.78
C GLY A 191 -7.66 -13.61 -7.40
N SER A 192 -7.52 -12.48 -6.71
CA SER A 192 -7.95 -11.17 -7.19
C SER A 192 -7.21 -10.05 -6.48
N TRP A 193 -7.10 -8.87 -7.11
CA TRP A 193 -6.61 -7.64 -6.46
C TRP A 193 -7.66 -6.99 -5.56
N PHE A 194 -8.92 -7.45 -5.62
CA PHE A 194 -10.01 -6.89 -4.83
C PHE A 194 -11.02 -7.95 -4.39
N ASP A 195 -11.67 -7.69 -3.26
CA ASP A 195 -12.84 -8.42 -2.77
C ASP A 195 -13.72 -7.52 -1.90
N ARG A 196 -14.84 -8.05 -1.41
CA ARG A 196 -15.72 -7.33 -0.49
C ARG A 196 -16.13 -8.20 0.69
N LEU A 197 -15.83 -7.72 1.90
CA LEU A 197 -16.16 -8.36 3.17
C LEU A 197 -17.24 -7.54 3.88
N GLY A 198 -18.48 -8.03 3.86
CA GLY A 198 -19.63 -7.20 4.25
C GLY A 198 -19.76 -6.01 3.31
N GLN A 199 -19.66 -4.79 3.84
CA GLN A 199 -19.66 -3.55 3.05
C GLN A 199 -18.26 -3.05 2.67
N THR A 200 -17.22 -3.58 3.32
CA THR A 200 -15.82 -3.15 3.16
C THR A 200 -15.21 -3.70 1.88
N TRP A 201 -14.68 -2.81 1.03
CA TRP A 201 -13.80 -3.22 -0.06
C TRP A 201 -12.42 -3.56 0.49
N VAL A 202 -11.85 -4.67 0.04
CA VAL A 202 -10.49 -5.07 0.42
C VAL A 202 -9.63 -5.18 -0.82
N PHE A 203 -8.41 -4.67 -0.75
CA PHE A 203 -7.50 -4.56 -1.88
C PHE A 203 -6.15 -5.19 -1.57
N ASN A 204 -5.55 -5.82 -2.58
CA ASN A 204 -4.16 -6.26 -2.57
C ASN A 204 -3.51 -5.84 -3.90
N THR A 205 -2.43 -5.07 -3.84
CA THR A 205 -1.71 -4.62 -5.04
C THR A 205 -1.11 -5.78 -5.82
N GLY A 206 -0.62 -6.81 -5.13
CA GLY A 206 0.27 -7.84 -5.68
C GLY A 206 1.66 -7.28 -6.00
N LEU A 207 2.54 -8.18 -6.48
CA LEU A 207 3.92 -7.85 -6.83
C LEU A 207 4.29 -8.38 -8.21
N GLN A 208 4.88 -7.53 -9.03
CA GLN A 208 5.62 -7.91 -10.23
C GLN A 208 6.98 -7.23 -10.24
N PRO A 209 8.01 -7.88 -10.81
CA PRO A 209 9.28 -7.24 -11.04
C PRO A 209 9.15 -6.16 -12.13
N GLY A 210 10.09 -5.22 -12.13
CA GLY A 210 10.20 -4.20 -13.19
C GLY A 210 9.64 -2.83 -12.78
N ARG A 211 9.46 -1.96 -13.77
CA ARG A 211 9.02 -0.57 -13.62
C ARG A 211 7.95 -0.29 -14.68
N PRO A 212 6.76 0.24 -14.34
CA PRO A 212 6.28 0.63 -13.01
C PRO A 212 6.08 -0.57 -12.06
N PRO A 213 5.99 -0.36 -10.73
CA PRO A 213 5.44 -1.36 -9.82
C PRO A 213 3.97 -1.63 -10.15
N THR A 214 3.47 -2.78 -9.73
CA THR A 214 2.02 -2.98 -9.64
C THR A 214 1.44 -2.00 -8.63
N CYS A 215 0.41 -1.26 -9.00
CA CYS A 215 -0.17 -0.25 -8.12
C CYS A 215 -1.70 -0.20 -8.22
N ILE A 216 -2.31 0.39 -7.20
CA ILE A 216 -3.73 0.72 -7.20
C ILE A 216 -3.86 2.24 -7.17
N VAL A 217 -4.79 2.79 -7.95
CA VAL A 217 -5.20 4.18 -7.82
C VAL A 217 -6.62 4.24 -7.32
N LEU A 218 -6.84 4.96 -6.21
CA LEU A 218 -8.15 5.23 -5.68
C LEU A 218 -8.54 6.66 -6.06
N ASP A 219 -9.56 6.80 -6.90
CA ASP A 219 -10.20 8.08 -7.17
C ASP A 219 -11.45 8.18 -6.29
N LEU A 220 -11.28 8.78 -5.12
CA LEU A 220 -12.33 8.82 -4.08
C LEU A 220 -13.41 9.87 -4.35
N ASP A 221 -13.18 10.80 -5.29
CA ASP A 221 -14.23 11.74 -5.74
C ASP A 221 -15.11 11.09 -6.79
N ALA A 222 -14.52 10.23 -7.62
CA ALA A 222 -15.25 9.48 -8.65
C ALA A 222 -15.77 8.12 -8.16
N ASP A 223 -15.49 7.74 -6.91
CA ASP A 223 -15.74 6.42 -6.32
C ASP A 223 -15.26 5.27 -7.25
N LYS A 224 -14.01 5.36 -7.71
CA LYS A 224 -13.38 4.34 -8.56
C LYS A 224 -12.06 3.84 -7.97
N ALA A 225 -11.79 2.56 -8.19
CA ALA A 225 -10.47 1.97 -7.96
C ALA A 225 -9.94 1.39 -9.27
N PHE A 226 -8.66 1.66 -9.55
CA PHE A 226 -7.94 1.19 -10.71
C PHE A 226 -6.78 0.30 -10.25
N TRP A 227 -6.56 -0.82 -10.92
CA TRP A 227 -5.41 -1.69 -10.68
C TRP A 227 -4.57 -1.76 -11.94
N LEU A 228 -3.29 -1.44 -11.81
CA LEU A 228 -2.35 -1.27 -12.91
C LEU A 228 -1.19 -2.23 -12.71
N ALA A 229 -1.01 -3.13 -13.67
CA ALA A 229 0.04 -4.15 -13.68
C ALA A 229 0.71 -4.22 -15.05
N ALA A 230 1.84 -4.91 -15.14
CA ALA A 230 2.49 -5.13 -16.42
C ALA A 230 1.58 -5.94 -17.36
N GLY A 231 1.14 -5.31 -18.44
CA GLY A 231 0.30 -5.92 -19.47
C GLY A 231 -1.19 -6.02 -19.12
N ALA A 232 -1.65 -5.46 -17.99
CA ALA A 232 -3.05 -5.46 -17.62
C ALA A 232 -3.43 -4.20 -16.83
N ALA A 233 -4.57 -3.61 -17.17
CA ALA A 233 -5.13 -2.48 -16.45
C ALA A 233 -6.64 -2.68 -16.30
N GLN A 234 -7.12 -2.59 -15.06
CA GLN A 234 -8.51 -2.88 -14.70
C GLN A 234 -9.07 -1.81 -13.78
N TRP A 235 -10.39 -1.70 -13.70
CA TRP A 235 -11.05 -0.81 -12.75
C TRP A 235 -12.37 -1.38 -12.24
N ILE A 236 -12.80 -0.87 -11.08
CA ILE A 236 -14.12 -1.13 -10.49
C ILE A 236 -14.77 0.18 -10.04
N ASP A 237 -16.10 0.20 -10.09
CA ASP A 237 -16.94 1.21 -9.43
C ASP A 237 -17.16 0.79 -7.97
N LEU A 238 -16.76 1.64 -7.04
CA LEU A 238 -16.85 1.37 -5.60
C LEU A 238 -18.29 1.44 -5.06
N ASN A 239 -19.21 2.05 -5.81
CA ASN A 239 -20.63 2.09 -5.50
C ASN A 239 -21.40 0.92 -6.10
N ALA A 240 -20.79 0.15 -7.00
CA ALA A 240 -21.42 -1.02 -7.60
C ALA A 240 -21.31 -2.27 -6.70
N PRO A 241 -22.20 -3.27 -6.88
CA PRO A 241 -22.02 -4.58 -6.27
C PRO A 241 -20.71 -5.25 -6.73
N LEU A 242 -20.14 -6.11 -5.88
CA LEU A 242 -18.97 -6.92 -6.21
C LEU A 242 -19.25 -7.76 -7.47
N ARG A 243 -18.46 -7.52 -8.54
CA ARG A 243 -18.50 -8.30 -9.78
C ARG A 243 -17.08 -8.61 -10.24
N ARG A 244 -16.85 -9.86 -10.67
CA ARG A 244 -15.60 -10.32 -11.28
C ARG A 244 -15.83 -10.87 -12.69
N PRO A 245 -14.87 -10.73 -13.62
CA PRO A 245 -13.65 -9.94 -13.48
C PRO A 245 -13.93 -8.43 -13.43
N ALA A 246 -12.95 -7.64 -12.98
CA ALA A 246 -12.99 -6.19 -13.09
C ALA A 246 -13.03 -5.74 -14.56
N ALA A 247 -13.53 -4.54 -14.82
CA ALA A 247 -13.65 -4.02 -16.19
C ALA A 247 -12.28 -3.57 -16.73
N PRO A 248 -12.01 -3.74 -18.04
CA PRO A 248 -10.83 -3.13 -18.66
C PRO A 248 -10.96 -1.59 -18.68
N ILE A 249 -9.82 -0.90 -18.72
CA ILE A 249 -9.79 0.55 -18.91
C ILE A 249 -9.77 0.83 -20.42
N GLU A 250 -10.90 1.28 -20.96
CA GLU A 250 -11.03 1.60 -22.40
C GLU A 250 -10.65 3.04 -22.73
N ALA A 251 -10.98 3.98 -21.85
CA ALA A 251 -10.69 5.41 -21.99
C ALA A 251 -9.92 5.90 -20.75
N PRO A 252 -8.58 5.81 -20.75
CA PRO A 252 -7.79 6.21 -19.60
C PRO A 252 -7.85 7.74 -19.41
N PRO A 253 -8.04 8.24 -18.18
CA PRO A 253 -7.91 9.67 -17.90
C PRO A 253 -6.46 10.15 -18.13
N ASP A 254 -6.27 11.46 -18.28
CA ASP A 254 -4.95 12.05 -18.58
C ASP A 254 -3.89 11.69 -17.55
N TRP A 255 -4.25 11.69 -16.25
CA TRP A 255 -3.32 11.31 -15.16
C TRP A 255 -2.85 9.86 -15.28
N LEU A 256 -3.71 8.96 -15.79
CA LEU A 256 -3.36 7.55 -15.98
C LEU A 256 -2.41 7.40 -17.17
N THR A 257 -2.73 8.10 -18.26
CA THR A 257 -1.88 8.17 -19.45
C THR A 257 -0.50 8.77 -19.14
N PHE A 258 -0.42 9.68 -18.16
CA PHE A 258 0.86 10.22 -17.68
C PHE A 258 1.74 9.13 -17.04
N LEU A 259 1.17 8.22 -16.25
CA LEU A 259 1.93 7.14 -15.59
C LEU A 259 2.69 6.26 -16.59
N ASP A 260 2.05 5.95 -17.73
CA ASP A 260 2.64 5.17 -18.82
C ASP A 260 3.81 5.89 -19.51
N ARG A 261 3.85 7.23 -19.42
CA ARG A 261 4.85 8.07 -20.07
C ARG A 261 6.03 8.43 -19.18
N ILE A 262 6.04 8.02 -17.91
CA ILE A 262 7.14 8.31 -16.98
C ILE A 262 8.41 7.64 -17.49
N ALA A 263 9.31 8.45 -18.05
CA ALA A 263 10.55 7.98 -18.66
C ALA A 263 11.43 7.21 -17.67
N ASP A 264 12.10 6.18 -18.17
CA ASP A 264 13.10 5.43 -17.41
C ASP A 264 14.45 6.14 -17.48
N GLN A 265 14.82 6.86 -16.41
CA GLN A 265 16.08 7.58 -16.34
C GLN A 265 17.29 6.64 -16.36
N SER A 266 17.13 5.36 -16.00
CA SER A 266 18.21 4.37 -16.09
C SER A 266 18.53 3.96 -17.54
N ARG A 267 17.63 4.24 -18.49
CA ARG A 267 17.83 4.07 -19.94
C ARG A 267 18.37 5.32 -20.62
N ALA A 268 18.51 6.45 -19.92
CA ALA A 268 19.17 7.61 -20.48
C ALA A 268 20.66 7.28 -20.69
N LYS A 269 21.09 7.23 -21.95
CA LYS A 269 22.52 7.04 -22.27
C LYS A 269 23.33 8.14 -21.56
N PRO A 270 24.45 7.81 -20.89
CA PRO A 270 25.32 8.84 -20.37
C PRO A 270 25.74 9.78 -21.50
N GLN A 271 25.60 11.09 -21.27
CA GLN A 271 26.17 12.08 -22.17
C GLN A 271 27.66 11.78 -22.33
N PRO A 272 28.19 11.68 -23.56
CA PRO A 272 29.63 11.52 -23.74
C PRO A 272 30.29 12.71 -23.08
N ALA A 273 31.22 12.44 -22.16
CA ALA A 273 32.02 13.48 -21.53
C ALA A 273 32.69 14.29 -22.65
N ALA A 274 32.43 15.60 -22.67
CA ALA A 274 33.16 16.51 -23.54
C ALA A 274 34.64 16.44 -23.13
N GLY A 275 35.48 15.96 -24.05
CA GLY A 275 36.93 15.91 -23.90
C GLY A 275 37.58 17.28 -24.02
#